data_AF-A0AAV1AX19-F1
#
_entry.id   AF-A0AAV1AX19-F1
#
_cell.length_a   1.000
_cell.length_b   1.000
_cell.length_c   1.000
_cell.angle_alpha   90.00
_cell.angle_beta   90.00
_cell.angle_gamma   90.00
#
_symmetry.space_group_name_H-M   'P 1'
#
loop_
_entity.id
_entity.type
_entity.pdbx_description
1 polymer ?
#
loop_
_entity_poly.entity_id
_entity_poly.type
_entity_poly.pdbx_seq_one_letter_code
_entity_poly.pdbx_strand_id
1 'polypeptide(L)'
;MAILKISKKHHKRFNNPFPSSPTTIPNVQGSLFINSKSLCSQDQTFSIGNDFHLSWSIINGGHISISHLSQKNRPIWSTISGKAFVSAAVVDTEIEESRGSFLVKDKDVHLICNHQTIDEIRMIDQYEVSVADFTLTEEIKFPSLLITGRLFNMSKKNKRFEKYGIEGNIQFESKGPFVYARYWVLFDQRNKHEVGFQVKIEKLNFGSSDKVSPEGSGVYKGFKKRLSSRKKRLGWFWYLSRPRGFVLVSSVEDESGEMEISKPKEFNRIWLSYASDENERFYGFGEQFSHMNFKGKRVPILVQEQGIGRGDQPITCAANLVSYRAGGDWSTTYAPSPFYMTSKMRSLYLEGYDYTIFDLTKLDRVQIQIYGNSVEGRILHGNTPCELIERFTETIGRLPELPEWIISGAVVGMQGGTDSVRRIWDELRTYDVPVSAFWLQDWVGQRETMIGSQLWWNWEVDEQRYWGWKELIKDLSTQNIKVMTYCNPCLAPVEEKDNKKRNLFEEAKQLDILVKDDFT
;
A
#
# COMPACT_ATOMS: atom_id res chain seq x y z
N MET A 1 -15.34 9.79 11.41
CA MET A 1 -13.90 9.76 11.07
C MET A 1 -13.56 8.33 10.70
N ALA A 2 -12.65 8.10 9.76
CA ALA A 2 -12.13 6.75 9.55
C ALA A 2 -11.21 6.37 10.70
N ILE A 3 -11.37 5.18 11.26
CA ILE A 3 -10.61 4.70 12.42
C ILE A 3 -9.47 3.81 11.91
N LEU A 4 -8.24 4.10 12.34
CA LEU A 4 -7.10 3.19 12.24
C LEU A 4 -6.87 2.57 13.62
N LYS A 5 -7.00 1.26 13.73
CA LYS A 5 -6.74 0.50 14.96
C LYS A 5 -5.55 -0.43 14.75
N ILE A 6 -4.53 -0.28 15.58
CA ILE A 6 -3.36 -1.18 15.58
C ILE A 6 -3.44 -2.04 16.84
N SER A 7 -3.26 -3.36 16.69
CA SER A 7 -3.21 -4.29 17.82
C SER A 7 -1.97 -5.18 17.75
N LYS A 8 -1.20 -5.21 18.83
CA LYS A 8 -0.04 -6.09 19.00
C LYS A 8 -0.48 -7.43 19.59
N LYS A 9 -0.19 -8.55 18.94
CA LYS A 9 -0.60 -9.91 19.36
C LYS A 9 0.61 -10.82 19.63
N HIS A 10 1.56 -10.35 20.44
CA HIS A 10 2.80 -11.09 20.76
C HIS A 10 2.60 -12.28 21.71
N HIS A 11 1.48 -12.35 22.45
CA HIS A 11 1.26 -13.34 23.52
C HIS A 11 -0.12 -14.00 23.46
N LYS A 12 -0.42 -14.77 22.41
CA LYS A 12 -1.57 -15.68 22.43
C LYS A 12 -1.18 -16.98 23.15
N ARG A 13 -2.00 -17.43 24.11
CA ARG A 13 -1.81 -18.71 24.81
C ARG A 13 -1.98 -19.94 23.90
N PHE A 14 -2.71 -19.79 22.80
CA PHE A 14 -2.86 -20.79 21.75
C PHE A 14 -2.78 -20.11 20.38
N ASN A 15 -1.81 -20.51 19.56
CA ASN A 15 -1.67 -19.99 18.21
C ASN A 15 -2.59 -20.76 17.25
N ASN A 16 -3.25 -20.03 16.34
CA ASN A 16 -4.03 -20.63 15.28
C ASN A 16 -3.08 -21.00 14.11
N PRO A 17 -2.96 -22.28 13.70
CA PRO A 17 -2.13 -22.70 12.58
C PRO A 17 -2.55 -22.11 11.23
N PHE A 18 -3.81 -21.71 11.10
CA PHE A 18 -4.43 -21.14 9.91
C PHE A 18 -4.92 -19.71 10.22
N PRO A 19 -4.01 -18.74 10.36
CA PRO A 19 -4.39 -17.38 10.66
C PRO A 19 -5.24 -16.80 9.52
N SER A 20 -6.15 -15.89 9.86
CA SER A 20 -7.03 -15.24 8.87
C SER A 20 -6.23 -14.48 7.82
N SER A 21 -6.67 -14.54 6.57
CA SER A 21 -6.15 -13.75 5.45
C SER A 21 -6.54 -12.27 5.58
N PRO A 22 -5.78 -11.36 4.94
CA PRO A 22 -6.16 -9.95 4.82
C PRO A 22 -7.55 -9.80 4.20
N THR A 23 -8.36 -8.90 4.76
CA THR A 23 -9.70 -8.57 4.23
C THR A 23 -9.71 -7.12 3.80
N THR A 24 -9.20 -6.83 2.61
CA THR A 24 -9.18 -5.49 2.05
C THR A 24 -10.24 -5.37 0.96
N ILE A 25 -10.69 -4.15 0.67
CA ILE A 25 -11.69 -3.91 -0.39
C ILE A 25 -11.18 -4.50 -1.72
N PRO A 26 -11.99 -5.32 -2.41
CA PRO A 26 -11.63 -5.92 -3.69
C PRO A 26 -11.72 -4.86 -4.81
N ASN A 27 -11.77 -5.32 -6.07
CA ASN A 27 -11.85 -4.42 -7.22
C ASN A 27 -13.03 -3.44 -7.14
N VAL A 28 -12.74 -2.14 -7.16
CA VAL A 28 -13.74 -1.06 -7.20
C VAL A 28 -13.93 -0.61 -8.64
N GLN A 29 -15.14 -0.74 -9.18
CA GLN A 29 -15.42 -0.32 -10.55
C GLN A 29 -16.57 0.68 -10.62
N GLY A 30 -16.34 1.79 -11.30
CA GLY A 30 -17.43 2.64 -11.80
C GLY A 30 -17.20 3.13 -13.22
N SER A 31 -18.08 4.02 -13.64
CA SER A 31 -18.12 4.53 -15.01
C SER A 31 -17.47 5.89 -15.10
N LEU A 32 -16.82 6.16 -16.23
CA LEU A 32 -16.43 7.50 -16.63
C LEU A 32 -17.61 8.14 -17.36
N PHE A 33 -18.00 9.33 -16.93
CA PHE A 33 -19.03 10.14 -17.57
C PHE A 33 -18.40 11.36 -18.20
N ILE A 34 -18.67 11.57 -19.48
CA ILE A 34 -18.24 12.74 -20.22
C ILE A 34 -19.31 13.81 -20.06
N ASN A 35 -18.93 14.96 -19.51
CA ASN A 35 -19.83 16.10 -19.43
C ASN A 35 -19.91 16.76 -20.82
N SER A 36 -21.10 16.77 -21.44
CA SER A 36 -21.30 17.36 -22.77
C SER A 36 -21.01 18.87 -22.85
N LYS A 37 -20.92 19.56 -21.71
CA LYS A 37 -20.54 20.97 -21.61
C LYS A 37 -19.03 21.19 -21.37
N SER A 38 -18.25 20.12 -21.23
CA SER A 38 -16.78 20.17 -21.06
C SER A 38 -16.09 20.34 -22.41
N LEU A 39 -14.90 20.97 -22.39
CA LEU A 39 -13.96 21.06 -23.53
C LEU A 39 -13.52 19.68 -24.07
N CYS A 40 -13.84 18.59 -23.36
CA CYS A 40 -13.52 17.21 -23.71
C CYS A 40 -14.50 16.54 -24.70
N SER A 41 -15.30 17.31 -25.44
CA SER A 41 -16.33 16.80 -26.37
C SER A 41 -15.79 16.31 -27.72
N GLN A 42 -14.47 16.40 -27.94
CA GLN A 42 -13.77 15.94 -29.14
C GLN A 42 -12.47 15.23 -28.75
N ASP A 43 -11.96 14.40 -29.67
CA ASP A 43 -10.65 13.78 -29.52
C ASP A 43 -9.56 14.87 -29.54
N GLN A 44 -8.66 14.83 -28.56
CA GLN A 44 -7.63 15.84 -28.36
C GLN A 44 -6.30 15.19 -28.01
N THR A 45 -5.20 15.85 -28.34
CA THR A 45 -3.86 15.43 -27.96
C THR A 45 -3.15 16.59 -27.29
N PHE A 46 -2.51 16.30 -26.16
CA PHE A 46 -1.81 17.27 -25.33
C PHE A 46 -0.36 16.83 -25.17
N SER A 47 0.57 17.79 -25.19
CA SER A 47 1.97 17.51 -24.90
C SER A 47 2.18 17.36 -23.39
N ILE A 48 3.00 16.39 -22.99
CA ILE A 48 3.57 16.29 -21.64
C ILE A 48 5.08 16.48 -21.82
N GLY A 49 5.57 17.66 -21.46
CA GLY A 49 6.91 18.09 -21.80
C GLY A 49 7.16 18.09 -23.32
N ASN A 50 8.37 17.68 -23.70
CA ASN A 50 8.84 17.67 -25.08
C ASN A 50 8.82 16.28 -25.73
N ASP A 51 8.73 15.21 -24.94
CA ASP A 51 8.95 13.83 -25.41
C ASP A 51 7.70 12.95 -25.36
N PHE A 52 6.64 13.40 -24.68
CA PHE A 52 5.43 12.62 -24.48
C PHE A 52 4.17 13.36 -24.92
N HIS A 53 3.14 12.60 -25.26
CA HIS A 53 1.80 13.13 -25.46
C HIS A 53 0.76 12.27 -24.78
N LEU A 54 -0.31 12.92 -24.35
CA LEU A 54 -1.53 12.32 -23.88
C LEU A 54 -2.61 12.48 -24.94
N SER A 55 -3.21 11.38 -25.37
CA SER A 55 -4.38 11.38 -26.25
C SER A 55 -5.64 11.13 -25.43
N TRP A 56 -6.61 12.03 -25.56
CA TRP A 56 -7.98 11.88 -25.09
C TRP A 56 -8.85 11.47 -26.28
N SER A 57 -9.62 10.40 -26.12
CA SER A 57 -10.61 10.01 -27.12
C SER A 57 -11.94 9.66 -26.50
N ILE A 58 -13.02 10.19 -27.08
CA ILE A 58 -14.40 10.00 -26.58
C ILE A 58 -14.99 8.65 -26.95
N ILE A 59 -14.30 7.88 -27.80
CA ILE A 59 -14.75 6.57 -28.29
C ILE A 59 -15.02 5.64 -27.10
N ASN A 60 -16.15 4.92 -27.17
CA ASN A 60 -16.57 3.93 -26.16
C ASN A 60 -16.65 4.47 -24.73
N GLY A 61 -17.03 5.74 -24.56
CA GLY A 61 -17.26 6.37 -23.26
C GLY A 61 -16.07 7.13 -22.67
N GLY A 62 -15.03 7.38 -23.48
CA GLY A 62 -13.87 8.17 -23.06
C GLY A 62 -12.73 7.30 -22.57
N HIS A 63 -11.53 7.56 -23.09
CA HIS A 63 -10.29 7.00 -22.56
C HIS A 63 -9.11 7.93 -22.81
N ILE A 64 -8.04 7.67 -22.06
CA ILE A 64 -6.79 8.41 -22.07
C ILE A 64 -5.66 7.43 -22.39
N SER A 65 -4.69 7.84 -23.19
CA SER A 65 -3.45 7.10 -23.38
C SER A 65 -2.24 8.01 -23.42
N ILE A 66 -1.14 7.57 -22.83
CA ILE A 66 0.16 8.26 -22.86
C ILE A 66 1.10 7.46 -23.75
N SER A 67 1.75 8.15 -24.67
CA SER A 67 2.73 7.59 -25.61
C SER A 67 3.95 8.50 -25.73
N HIS A 68 5.11 7.90 -25.92
CA HIS A 68 6.34 8.64 -26.26
C HIS A 68 6.32 9.04 -27.74
N LEU A 69 6.88 10.20 -28.08
CA LEU A 69 6.86 10.75 -29.45
C LEU A 69 7.60 9.88 -30.47
N SER A 70 8.63 9.15 -30.03
CA SER A 70 9.34 8.18 -30.89
C SER A 70 8.44 7.02 -31.36
N GLN A 71 7.36 6.71 -30.65
CA GLN A 71 6.48 5.56 -30.90
C GLN A 71 5.03 5.88 -30.53
N LYS A 72 4.41 6.78 -31.29
CA LYS A 72 3.05 7.26 -31.00
C LYS A 72 1.98 6.17 -30.92
N ASN A 73 2.14 5.10 -31.71
CA ASN A 73 1.19 3.99 -31.78
C ASN A 73 1.37 2.94 -30.66
N ARG A 74 2.31 3.14 -29.74
CA ARG A 74 2.56 2.24 -28.61
C ARG A 74 2.34 2.98 -27.28
N PRO A 75 1.12 2.93 -26.73
CA PRO A 75 0.85 3.56 -25.44
C PRO A 75 1.57 2.81 -24.31
N ILE A 76 2.36 3.57 -23.55
CA ILE A 76 3.08 3.10 -22.36
C ILE A 76 2.16 3.03 -21.13
N TRP A 77 1.06 3.79 -21.16
CA TRP A 77 -0.02 3.75 -20.17
C TRP A 77 -1.35 4.16 -20.82
N SER A 78 -2.46 3.56 -20.40
CA SER A 78 -3.78 3.93 -20.91
C SER A 78 -4.91 3.54 -19.96
N THR A 79 -5.98 4.33 -19.90
CA THR A 79 -7.19 3.98 -19.15
C THR A 79 -8.09 3.04 -19.94
N ILE A 80 -9.12 2.52 -19.28
CA ILE A 80 -10.10 1.61 -19.86
C ILE A 80 -11.28 2.45 -20.37
N SER A 81 -11.71 2.24 -21.61
CA SER A 81 -12.79 3.02 -22.21
C SER A 81 -14.08 2.99 -21.40
N GLY A 82 -14.64 4.17 -21.12
CA GLY A 82 -15.90 4.34 -20.39
C GLY A 82 -15.85 3.98 -18.90
N LYS A 83 -14.66 3.73 -18.35
CA LYS A 83 -14.47 3.32 -16.96
C LYS A 83 -13.70 4.37 -16.18
N ALA A 84 -14.11 4.56 -14.92
CA ALA A 84 -13.38 5.42 -14.01
C ALA A 84 -11.95 4.89 -13.80
N PHE A 85 -10.97 5.78 -13.89
CA PHE A 85 -9.55 5.49 -13.64
C PHE A 85 -9.08 5.99 -12.28
N VAL A 86 -9.84 6.88 -11.63
CA VAL A 86 -9.66 7.25 -10.21
C VAL A 86 -10.92 6.88 -9.44
N SER A 87 -10.76 6.33 -8.24
CA SER A 87 -11.84 6.12 -7.28
C SER A 87 -11.34 6.36 -5.86
N ALA A 88 -12.25 6.65 -4.94
CA ALA A 88 -11.89 7.00 -3.56
C ALA A 88 -12.85 6.38 -2.55
N ALA A 89 -12.37 6.09 -1.34
CA ALA A 89 -13.22 5.64 -0.25
C ALA A 89 -12.78 6.16 1.12
N VAL A 90 -13.72 6.10 2.05
CA VAL A 90 -13.47 6.30 3.48
C VAL A 90 -13.74 4.98 4.18
N VAL A 91 -12.71 4.45 4.83
CA VAL A 91 -12.70 3.06 5.31
C VAL A 91 -12.00 2.94 6.66
N ASP A 92 -12.60 2.23 7.60
CA ASP A 92 -11.93 1.87 8.85
C ASP A 92 -10.92 0.74 8.62
N THR A 93 -9.74 0.84 9.22
CA THR A 93 -8.65 -0.13 9.08
C THR A 93 -8.30 -0.72 10.43
N GLU A 94 -8.20 -2.03 10.52
CA GLU A 94 -7.59 -2.74 11.62
C GLU A 94 -6.30 -3.41 11.14
N ILE A 95 -5.19 -3.15 11.83
CA ILE A 95 -3.90 -3.80 11.62
C ILE A 95 -3.60 -4.65 12.84
N GLU A 96 -3.37 -5.95 12.62
CA GLU A 96 -2.79 -6.83 13.63
C GLU A 96 -1.30 -7.01 13.32
N GLU A 97 -0.44 -6.75 14.29
CA GLU A 97 0.99 -7.01 14.20
C GLU A 97 1.38 -8.14 15.18
N SER A 98 2.28 -9.01 14.73
CA SER A 98 2.91 -10.01 15.59
C SER A 98 4.30 -10.35 15.07
N ARG A 99 5.33 -9.87 15.77
CA ARG A 99 6.75 -10.18 15.53
C ARG A 99 7.17 -9.88 14.08
N GLY A 100 6.79 -8.71 13.57
CA GLY A 100 7.10 -8.30 12.20
C GLY A 100 6.22 -8.93 11.12
N SER A 101 5.22 -9.74 11.49
CA SER A 101 4.13 -10.15 10.59
C SER A 101 2.93 -9.21 10.75
N PHE A 102 2.32 -8.82 9.63
CA PHE A 102 1.18 -7.91 9.64
C PHE A 102 -0.07 -8.56 9.03
N LEU A 103 -1.23 -8.11 9.49
CA LEU A 103 -2.52 -8.45 8.95
C LEU A 103 -3.39 -7.20 8.84
N VAL A 104 -3.60 -6.73 7.62
CA VAL A 104 -4.43 -5.56 7.33
C VAL A 104 -5.86 -5.98 7.01
N LYS A 105 -6.83 -5.37 7.69
CA LYS A 105 -8.27 -5.60 7.51
C LYS A 105 -8.99 -4.27 7.33
N ASP A 106 -9.60 -4.07 6.17
CA ASP A 106 -10.63 -3.07 6.00
C ASP A 106 -11.91 -3.55 6.69
N LYS A 107 -12.55 -2.67 7.44
CA LYS A 107 -13.77 -2.93 8.24
C LYS A 107 -14.94 -2.18 7.66
N ASP A 108 -15.40 -1.14 8.34
CA ASP A 108 -16.56 -0.37 7.94
C ASP A 108 -16.18 0.55 6.78
N VAL A 109 -16.89 0.37 5.67
CA VAL A 109 -16.77 1.21 4.47
C VAL A 109 -17.83 2.29 4.56
N HIS A 110 -17.43 3.49 4.97
CA HIS A 110 -18.35 4.62 5.18
C HIS A 110 -18.85 5.21 3.86
N LEU A 111 -17.99 5.25 2.84
CA LEU A 111 -18.30 5.83 1.53
C LEU A 111 -17.36 5.27 0.48
N ILE A 112 -17.89 4.99 -0.72
CA ILE A 112 -17.11 4.75 -1.95
C ILE A 112 -17.61 5.73 -3.02
N CYS A 113 -16.69 6.50 -3.61
CA CYS A 113 -16.89 7.29 -4.82
C CYS A 113 -16.14 6.63 -5.98
N ASN A 114 -16.84 5.79 -6.73
CA ASN A 114 -16.29 4.97 -7.81
C ASN A 114 -16.65 5.48 -9.21
N HIS A 115 -17.56 6.46 -9.32
CA HIS A 115 -17.90 7.09 -10.58
C HIS A 115 -17.11 8.38 -10.75
N GLN A 116 -16.71 8.67 -12.00
CA GLN A 116 -15.82 9.77 -12.32
C GLN A 116 -16.40 10.63 -13.44
N THR A 117 -16.22 11.93 -13.34
CA THR A 117 -16.33 12.88 -14.45
C THR A 117 -14.95 13.47 -14.75
N ILE A 118 -14.74 13.91 -15.99
CA ILE A 118 -13.65 14.82 -16.34
C ILE A 118 -14.32 16.17 -16.61
N ASP A 119 -13.92 17.18 -15.84
CA ASP A 119 -14.39 18.54 -16.03
C ASP A 119 -13.47 19.27 -17.02
N GLU A 120 -12.16 19.10 -16.90
CA GLU A 120 -11.15 19.77 -17.72
C GLU A 120 -9.89 18.91 -17.91
N ILE A 121 -9.29 18.98 -19.11
CA ILE A 121 -7.92 18.55 -19.40
C ILE A 121 -7.21 19.77 -19.98
N ARG A 122 -6.18 20.28 -19.31
CA ARG A 122 -5.46 21.47 -19.78
C ARG A 122 -3.96 21.36 -19.56
N MET A 123 -3.20 21.93 -20.49
CA MET A 123 -1.77 22.16 -20.27
C MET A 123 -1.60 23.32 -19.30
N ILE A 124 -0.61 23.20 -18.42
CA ILE A 124 -0.29 24.18 -17.41
C ILE A 124 1.16 24.61 -17.59
N ASP A 125 1.39 25.92 -17.45
CA ASP A 125 2.70 26.55 -17.40
C ASP A 125 3.11 26.89 -15.97
N GLN A 126 4.38 27.26 -15.79
CA GLN A 126 5.04 27.48 -14.49
C GLN A 126 4.29 28.38 -13.50
N TYR A 127 3.48 29.31 -13.99
CA TYR A 127 2.75 30.25 -13.16
C TYR A 127 1.48 29.67 -12.49
N GLU A 128 0.82 28.65 -13.05
CA GLU A 128 -0.46 28.17 -12.47
C GLU A 128 -0.30 27.03 -11.45
N VAL A 129 0.84 26.33 -11.41
CA VAL A 129 1.04 25.18 -10.50
C VAL A 129 1.01 25.59 -9.02
N SER A 130 1.45 26.82 -8.73
CA SER A 130 1.42 27.42 -7.38
C SER A 130 0.01 27.51 -6.76
N VAL A 131 -1.04 27.45 -7.57
CA VAL A 131 -2.43 27.66 -7.14
C VAL A 131 -3.11 26.35 -6.68
N ALA A 132 -2.55 25.19 -7.03
CA ALA A 132 -3.24 23.91 -6.91
C ALA A 132 -2.78 23.02 -5.74
N ASP A 133 -2.14 23.59 -4.70
CA ASP A 133 -1.70 22.86 -3.49
C ASP A 133 -0.91 21.56 -3.77
N PHE A 134 -0.19 21.50 -4.89
CA PHE A 134 0.75 20.42 -5.16
C PHE A 134 2.06 20.75 -4.46
N THR A 135 2.53 19.83 -3.61
CA THR A 135 3.89 19.90 -3.07
C THR A 135 4.87 19.72 -4.22
N LEU A 136 5.51 20.82 -4.62
CA LEU A 136 6.60 20.83 -5.61
C LEU A 136 7.82 20.17 -4.98
N THR A 137 7.93 18.85 -5.10
CA THR A 137 9.04 18.06 -4.55
C THR A 137 10.28 18.11 -5.44
N GLU A 138 10.13 18.35 -6.75
CA GLU A 138 11.22 18.49 -7.73
C GLU A 138 10.85 19.49 -8.85
N GLU A 139 11.85 20.03 -9.58
CA GLU A 139 11.67 20.96 -10.71
C GLU A 139 10.80 20.33 -11.82
N ILE A 140 9.50 20.63 -11.79
CA ILE A 140 8.55 20.25 -12.84
C ILE A 140 9.00 20.84 -14.18
N LYS A 141 9.15 19.99 -15.21
CA LYS A 141 9.39 20.47 -16.57
C LYS A 141 8.07 20.81 -17.25
N PHE A 142 8.03 22.00 -17.84
CA PHE A 142 6.89 22.52 -18.57
C PHE A 142 7.03 22.23 -20.08
N PRO A 143 5.92 22.01 -20.80
CA PRO A 143 4.52 22.03 -20.34
C PRO A 143 4.13 20.80 -19.51
N SER A 144 3.34 21.00 -18.45
CA SER A 144 2.71 19.92 -17.67
C SER A 144 1.23 19.81 -18.00
N LEU A 145 0.60 18.69 -17.66
CA LEU A 145 -0.80 18.42 -18.02
C LEU A 145 -1.63 18.12 -16.78
N LEU A 146 -2.69 18.89 -16.58
CA LEU A 146 -3.62 18.72 -15.46
C LEU A 146 -4.97 18.22 -15.96
N ILE A 147 -5.46 17.17 -15.31
CA ILE A 147 -6.82 16.66 -15.45
C ILE A 147 -7.55 16.95 -14.15
N THR A 148 -8.70 17.59 -14.24
CA THR A 148 -9.57 17.82 -13.08
C THR A 148 -10.95 17.24 -13.32
N GLY A 149 -11.61 16.85 -12.24
CA GLY A 149 -12.99 16.39 -12.31
C GLY A 149 -13.59 16.08 -10.97
N ARG A 150 -14.72 15.37 -10.98
CA ARG A 150 -15.44 14.98 -9.77
C ARG A 150 -15.59 13.47 -9.67
N LEU A 151 -15.36 12.95 -8.47
CA LEU A 151 -15.70 11.60 -8.03
C LEU A 151 -17.01 11.63 -7.26
N PHE A 152 -17.88 10.66 -7.47
CA PHE A 152 -19.17 10.59 -6.80
C PHE A 152 -19.67 9.15 -6.69
N ASN A 153 -20.73 8.99 -5.89
CA ASN A 153 -21.45 7.73 -5.73
C ASN A 153 -22.85 7.84 -6.36
N MET A 154 -23.33 6.76 -6.98
CA MET A 154 -24.72 6.64 -7.45
C MET A 154 -25.48 5.65 -6.58
N SER A 155 -26.49 6.10 -5.82
CA SER A 155 -27.43 5.16 -5.19
C SER A 155 -28.34 4.57 -6.27
N LYS A 156 -28.22 3.28 -6.60
CA LYS A 156 -29.13 2.61 -7.52
C LYS A 156 -30.56 2.57 -6.94
N LYS A 157 -31.54 3.14 -7.64
CA LYS A 157 -32.93 2.67 -7.53
C LYS A 157 -33.10 1.52 -8.52
N ASN A 158 -33.29 0.31 -8.01
CA ASN A 158 -33.84 -0.77 -8.83
C ASN A 158 -35.24 -0.36 -9.30
N LYS A 159 -35.42 -0.14 -10.61
CA LYS A 159 -36.72 -0.29 -11.27
C LYS A 159 -36.58 -1.31 -12.39
N ARG A 160 -37.56 -2.21 -12.42
CA ARG A 160 -37.66 -3.43 -13.22
C ARG A 160 -37.33 -3.18 -14.70
N PHE A 161 -36.71 -4.19 -15.30
CA PHE A 161 -36.57 -4.39 -16.74
C PHE A 161 -37.91 -4.24 -17.46
N GLU A 162 -37.94 -3.42 -18.51
CA GLU A 162 -38.83 -3.63 -19.66
C GLU A 162 -37.99 -3.67 -20.94
N LYS A 163 -38.34 -4.65 -21.79
CA LYS A 163 -37.71 -4.95 -23.08
C LYS A 163 -38.06 -3.86 -24.11
N TYR A 164 -37.12 -3.70 -25.04
CA TYR A 164 -37.14 -2.93 -26.29
C TYR A 164 -36.58 -1.51 -26.20
N GLY A 165 -35.59 -1.28 -27.06
CA GLY A 165 -34.74 -0.11 -27.06
C GLY A 165 -35.39 1.14 -27.64
N ILE A 166 -34.77 2.26 -27.28
CA ILE A 166 -34.46 3.45 -28.08
C ILE A 166 -33.54 4.29 -27.18
N GLU A 167 -32.49 4.89 -27.77
CA GLU A 167 -31.58 5.82 -27.12
C GLU A 167 -32.36 6.94 -26.41
N GLY A 168 -32.14 7.08 -25.10
CA GLY A 168 -32.74 8.13 -24.29
C GLY A 168 -31.67 8.90 -23.54
N ASN A 169 -31.67 10.23 -23.69
CA ASN A 169 -30.89 11.15 -22.87
C ASN A 169 -31.05 10.81 -21.38
N ILE A 170 -29.94 10.50 -20.72
CA ILE A 170 -29.92 10.20 -19.29
C ILE A 170 -30.09 11.53 -18.54
N GLN A 171 -31.33 11.87 -18.17
CA GLN A 171 -31.59 12.90 -17.18
C GLN A 171 -31.40 12.30 -15.78
N PHE A 172 -30.37 12.80 -15.10
CA PHE A 172 -30.07 12.49 -13.71
C PHE A 172 -30.99 13.29 -12.80
N GLU A 173 -32.07 12.68 -12.31
CA GLU A 173 -32.84 13.24 -11.19
C GLU A 173 -32.65 12.39 -9.95
N SER A 174 -32.13 13.02 -8.91
CA SER A 174 -31.64 12.33 -7.75
C SER A 174 -32.08 13.11 -6.50
N LYS A 175 -33.15 12.63 -5.86
CA LYS A 175 -33.73 13.23 -4.65
C LYS A 175 -32.96 12.72 -3.42
N GLY A 176 -31.81 13.33 -3.13
CA GLY A 176 -30.98 13.12 -1.93
C GLY A 176 -29.70 13.98 -1.99
N PRO A 177 -29.00 14.26 -0.89
CA PRO A 177 -27.71 14.97 -0.95
C PRO A 177 -26.67 14.11 -1.69
N PHE A 178 -26.03 14.66 -2.74
CA PHE A 178 -24.92 13.98 -3.43
C PHE A 178 -23.62 14.27 -2.71
N VAL A 179 -22.92 13.21 -2.33
CA VAL A 179 -21.55 13.29 -1.86
C VAL A 179 -20.65 13.22 -3.08
N TYR A 180 -19.77 14.20 -3.23
CA TYR A 180 -18.76 14.22 -4.28
C TYR A 180 -17.43 14.74 -3.76
N ALA A 181 -16.37 14.45 -4.50
CA ALA A 181 -15.04 14.94 -4.24
C ALA A 181 -14.45 15.47 -5.53
N ARG A 182 -13.72 16.57 -5.47
CA ARG A 182 -12.88 16.98 -6.59
C ARG A 182 -11.60 16.15 -6.56
N TYR A 183 -11.10 15.80 -7.73
CA TYR A 183 -9.79 15.18 -7.86
C TYR A 183 -9.01 15.92 -8.93
N TRP A 184 -7.71 15.75 -8.85
CA TRP A 184 -6.80 16.15 -9.89
C TRP A 184 -5.80 15.05 -10.20
N VAL A 185 -5.40 14.98 -11.46
CA VAL A 185 -4.28 14.16 -11.93
C VAL A 185 -3.34 15.06 -12.69
N LEU A 186 -2.13 15.22 -12.18
CA LEU A 186 -1.05 15.95 -12.82
C LEU A 186 -0.14 14.96 -13.52
N PHE A 187 0.26 15.25 -14.75
CA PHE A 187 1.33 14.57 -15.47
C PHE A 187 2.39 15.59 -15.85
N ASP A 188 3.64 15.28 -15.58
CA ASP A 188 4.80 16.09 -15.95
C ASP A 188 5.92 15.23 -16.50
N GLN A 189 6.80 15.80 -17.32
CA GLN A 189 7.94 15.06 -17.82
C GLN A 189 9.12 15.22 -16.86
N ARG A 190 9.60 14.13 -16.26
CA ARG A 190 10.78 14.17 -15.37
C ARG A 190 12.07 14.18 -16.20
N ASN A 191 12.15 13.32 -17.20
CA ASN A 191 13.26 13.27 -18.16
C ASN A 191 12.77 12.73 -19.53
N LYS A 192 13.66 12.53 -20.50
CA LYS A 192 13.30 12.03 -21.85
C LYS A 192 12.61 10.66 -21.87
N HIS A 193 12.65 9.93 -20.76
CA HIS A 193 12.16 8.56 -20.65
C HIS A 193 11.12 8.35 -19.56
N GLU A 194 10.76 9.39 -18.82
CA GLU A 194 9.87 9.28 -17.65
C GLU A 194 8.80 10.37 -17.64
N VAL A 195 7.57 9.94 -17.40
CA VAL A 195 6.44 10.81 -17.06
C VAL A 195 6.13 10.62 -15.57
N GLY A 196 6.26 11.69 -14.79
CA GLY A 196 5.75 11.77 -13.43
C GLY A 196 4.23 11.87 -13.44
N PHE A 197 3.58 11.32 -12.42
CA PHE A 197 2.17 11.54 -12.18
C PHE A 197 1.86 11.73 -10.71
N GLN A 198 0.90 12.60 -10.42
CA GLN A 198 0.38 12.82 -9.07
C GLN A 198 -1.14 12.80 -9.11
N VAL A 199 -1.76 12.03 -8.22
CA VAL A 199 -3.22 12.01 -8.01
C VAL A 199 -3.50 12.50 -6.59
N LYS A 200 -4.38 13.47 -6.43
CA LYS A 200 -4.85 13.86 -5.10
C LYS A 200 -6.34 14.19 -5.13
N ILE A 201 -6.97 13.92 -3.99
CA ILE A 201 -8.41 13.98 -3.82
C ILE A 201 -8.69 15.00 -2.73
N GLU A 202 -9.53 15.98 -3.06
CA GLU A 202 -9.94 17.01 -2.11
C GLU A 202 -10.85 16.44 -1.01
N LYS A 203 -11.10 17.27 -0.01
CA LYS A 203 -12.03 16.97 1.09
C LYS A 203 -13.44 16.74 0.57
N LEU A 204 -14.21 16.01 1.38
CA LEU A 204 -15.59 15.65 1.07
C LEU A 204 -16.50 16.87 0.94
N ASN A 205 -17.13 17.02 -0.23
CA ASN A 205 -18.13 18.04 -0.48
C ASN A 205 -19.54 17.42 -0.45
N PHE A 206 -20.46 18.11 0.24
CA PHE A 206 -21.86 17.73 0.32
C PHE A 206 -22.70 18.71 -0.50
N GLY A 207 -23.35 18.25 -1.56
CA GLY A 207 -24.29 19.08 -2.32
C GLY A 207 -25.67 19.14 -1.67
N SER A 208 -26.24 20.34 -1.49
CA SER A 208 -27.67 20.52 -1.23
C SER A 208 -28.43 20.41 -2.56
N SER A 209 -29.48 19.60 -2.60
CA SER A 209 -30.50 19.72 -3.65
C SER A 209 -31.34 20.94 -3.29
N ASP A 210 -31.03 22.10 -3.85
CA ASP A 210 -31.94 23.24 -3.75
C ASP A 210 -33.28 22.85 -4.40
N LYS A 211 -34.34 22.87 -3.59
CA LYS A 211 -35.70 22.72 -4.10
C LYS A 211 -35.98 23.92 -4.98
N VAL A 212 -35.94 23.73 -6.30
CA VAL A 212 -36.63 24.62 -7.22
C VAL A 212 -38.12 24.52 -6.89
N SER A 213 -38.64 25.56 -6.24
CA SER A 213 -40.07 25.74 -6.01
C SER A 213 -40.74 25.80 -7.39
N PRO A 214 -41.76 24.98 -7.69
CA PRO A 214 -42.56 25.22 -8.87
C PRO A 214 -43.43 26.45 -8.59
N GLU A 215 -43.09 27.59 -9.19
CA GLU A 215 -44.04 28.65 -9.46
C GLU A 215 -45.10 28.13 -10.45
N GLY A 216 -46.38 28.29 -10.12
CA GLY A 216 -47.46 28.07 -11.08
C GLY A 216 -48.79 27.59 -10.48
N SER A 217 -49.70 28.56 -10.32
CA SER A 217 -51.16 28.43 -10.45
C SER A 217 -51.95 27.51 -9.49
N GLY A 218 -52.61 28.15 -8.51
CA GLY A 218 -54.07 28.28 -8.53
C GLY A 218 -54.95 27.05 -8.28
N VAL A 219 -55.68 27.13 -7.15
CA VAL A 219 -57.10 26.77 -6.98
C VAL A 219 -57.47 25.33 -6.52
N TYR A 220 -57.88 25.31 -5.23
CA TYR A 220 -58.94 24.53 -4.55
C TYR A 220 -58.68 23.19 -3.82
N LYS A 221 -58.67 23.36 -2.48
CA LYS A 221 -59.51 22.77 -1.41
C LYS A 221 -59.80 21.27 -1.40
N GLY A 222 -59.35 20.63 -0.32
CA GLY A 222 -59.95 19.42 0.24
C GLY A 222 -59.53 19.17 1.68
N PHE A 223 -60.30 19.68 2.65
CA PHE A 223 -60.22 19.31 4.06
C PHE A 223 -60.37 17.79 4.24
N LYS A 224 -59.52 17.15 5.06
CA LYS A 224 -59.95 15.97 5.86
C LYS A 224 -59.12 15.77 7.13
N LYS A 225 -59.86 15.55 8.20
CA LYS A 225 -59.51 15.57 9.63
C LYS A 225 -58.58 14.43 10.05
N ARG A 226 -57.73 14.74 11.03
CA ARG A 226 -57.16 13.79 12.00
C ARG A 226 -58.28 13.02 12.71
N LEU A 227 -58.15 11.70 12.78
CA LEU A 227 -58.82 10.90 13.81
C LEU A 227 -57.78 10.02 14.50
N SER A 228 -57.64 10.21 15.80
CA SER A 228 -57.00 9.29 16.72
C SER A 228 -58.03 8.25 17.17
N SER A 229 -57.61 7.00 17.35
CA SER A 229 -58.34 6.06 18.22
C SER A 229 -57.39 5.01 18.79
N ARG A 230 -57.41 4.90 20.13
CA ARG A 230 -56.71 3.90 20.94
C ARG A 230 -57.62 2.69 21.15
N LYS A 231 -57.04 1.50 20.91
CA LYS A 231 -57.19 0.17 21.55
C LYS A 231 -58.57 -0.35 21.99
N LYS A 232 -58.82 -1.62 21.64
CA LYS A 232 -59.23 -2.66 22.62
C LYS A 232 -58.54 -4.00 22.34
N ARG A 233 -58.17 -4.66 23.44
CA ARG A 233 -57.58 -6.00 23.58
C ARG A 233 -58.66 -7.09 23.47
N LEU A 234 -58.26 -8.28 23.04
CA LEU A 234 -58.70 -9.56 23.61
C LEU A 234 -57.51 -10.53 23.55
N GLY A 235 -57.21 -11.16 24.69
CA GLY A 235 -56.10 -12.11 24.84
C GLY A 235 -56.61 -13.53 25.08
N TRP A 236 -55.79 -14.26 25.85
CA TRP A 236 -55.90 -15.63 26.38
C TRP A 236 -55.19 -16.71 25.51
N PHE A 237 -54.31 -17.62 25.99
CA PHE A 237 -53.51 -17.74 27.23
C PHE A 237 -52.75 -19.12 27.25
N TRP A 238 -51.67 -19.21 28.04
CA TRP A 238 -51.06 -20.40 28.75
C TRP A 238 -50.25 -21.48 27.97
N TYR A 239 -49.08 -22.00 28.42
CA TYR A 239 -48.05 -21.68 29.44
C TYR A 239 -46.91 -22.75 29.45
N LEU A 240 -45.88 -22.52 30.31
CA LEU A 240 -44.83 -23.42 30.88
C LEU A 240 -43.48 -23.54 30.12
N SER A 241 -42.28 -23.53 30.73
CA SER A 241 -41.77 -23.18 32.07
C SER A 241 -40.22 -23.19 32.05
N ARG A 242 -39.63 -22.31 32.88
CA ARG A 242 -38.21 -22.03 33.25
C ARG A 242 -37.57 -23.17 34.12
N PRO A 243 -36.27 -23.16 34.58
CA PRO A 243 -35.51 -21.97 35.05
C PRO A 243 -33.93 -21.90 35.08
N ARG A 244 -33.47 -20.63 35.10
CA ARG A 244 -32.45 -19.95 35.97
C ARG A 244 -30.93 -20.16 35.82
N GLY A 245 -30.27 -19.00 35.65
CA GLY A 245 -28.98 -18.60 36.26
C GLY A 245 -28.78 -17.08 36.12
N PHE A 246 -28.81 -16.32 37.22
CA PHE A 246 -28.66 -14.85 37.32
C PHE A 246 -27.20 -14.40 37.21
N VAL A 247 -26.92 -13.16 36.76
CA VAL A 247 -26.12 -12.13 37.50
C VAL A 247 -26.37 -10.71 36.91
N LEU A 248 -26.81 -9.84 37.82
CA LEU A 248 -26.66 -8.37 37.99
C LEU A 248 -26.50 -7.40 36.79
N VAL A 249 -27.45 -6.47 36.69
CA VAL A 249 -27.34 -5.17 36.02
C VAL A 249 -27.08 -4.11 37.10
N SER A 250 -26.09 -3.24 36.91
CA SER A 250 -26.06 -1.92 37.55
C SER A 250 -26.20 -0.86 36.46
N SER A 251 -27.28 -0.11 36.55
CA SER A 251 -27.66 1.05 35.77
C SER A 251 -26.66 2.20 35.93
N VAL A 252 -26.20 2.76 34.82
CA VAL A 252 -25.71 4.14 34.74
C VAL A 252 -26.51 4.81 33.63
N GLU A 253 -26.94 6.02 33.94
CA GLU A 253 -28.00 6.81 33.32
C GLU A 253 -27.75 7.07 31.82
N ASP A 254 -28.81 6.92 31.03
CA ASP A 254 -28.89 7.35 29.64
C ASP A 254 -28.85 8.89 29.59
N GLU A 255 -27.64 9.47 29.57
CA GLU A 255 -27.45 10.79 28.97
C GLU A 255 -27.51 10.63 27.45
N SER A 256 -28.71 10.83 26.91
CA SER A 256 -28.95 11.05 25.48
C SER A 256 -28.33 12.39 25.06
N GLY A 257 -27.00 12.43 24.98
CA GLY A 257 -26.29 13.36 24.12
C GLY A 257 -26.36 12.80 22.70
N GLU A 258 -27.01 13.51 21.78
CA GLU A 258 -26.76 13.33 20.35
C GLU A 258 -25.28 13.66 20.11
N MET A 259 -24.44 12.64 20.25
CA MET A 259 -23.04 12.72 19.87
C MET A 259 -23.03 12.87 18.35
N GLU A 260 -22.85 14.10 17.86
CA GLU A 260 -22.61 14.38 16.45
C GLU A 260 -21.49 13.45 15.98
N ILE A 261 -21.87 12.42 15.22
CA ILE A 261 -20.92 11.53 14.56
C ILE A 261 -20.10 12.43 13.65
N SER A 262 -18.85 12.70 14.04
CA SER A 262 -17.92 13.53 13.29
C SER A 262 -17.74 12.90 11.91
N LYS A 263 -18.39 13.50 10.91
CA LYS A 263 -18.35 13.01 9.53
C LYS A 263 -16.88 12.96 9.09
N PRO A 264 -16.41 11.85 8.49
CA PRO A 264 -15.05 11.78 7.98
C PRO A 264 -14.83 12.93 6.99
N LYS A 265 -13.77 13.71 7.20
CA LYS A 265 -13.49 14.91 6.40
C LYS A 265 -12.69 14.59 5.12
N GLU A 266 -11.97 13.46 5.10
CA GLU A 266 -11.00 13.12 4.06
C GLU A 266 -11.10 11.65 3.66
N PHE A 267 -10.83 11.37 2.38
CA PHE A 267 -10.65 10.01 1.88
C PHE A 267 -9.35 9.43 2.42
N ASN A 268 -9.33 8.13 2.68
CA ASN A 268 -8.13 7.42 3.12
C ASN A 268 -7.84 6.17 2.28
N ARG A 269 -8.52 6.06 1.14
CA ARG A 269 -8.30 5.06 0.11
C ARG A 269 -8.41 5.70 -1.26
N ILE A 270 -7.45 5.39 -2.12
CA ILE A 270 -7.47 5.72 -3.54
C ILE A 270 -7.33 4.44 -4.34
N TRP A 271 -8.02 4.37 -5.47
CA TRP A 271 -7.74 3.41 -6.52
C TRP A 271 -7.34 4.10 -7.81
N LEU A 272 -6.20 3.70 -8.37
CA LEU A 272 -5.79 4.05 -9.73
C LEU A 272 -6.01 2.82 -10.63
N SER A 273 -6.84 2.96 -11.66
CA SER A 273 -7.22 1.87 -12.57
C SER A 273 -6.84 2.18 -14.00
N TYR A 274 -6.14 1.26 -14.65
CA TYR A 274 -5.71 1.42 -16.04
C TYR A 274 -5.74 0.09 -16.80
N ALA A 275 -5.76 0.17 -18.12
CA ALA A 275 -5.90 -0.98 -18.98
C ALA A 275 -4.65 -1.87 -18.95
N SER A 276 -4.87 -3.17 -19.02
CA SER A 276 -3.82 -4.16 -19.27
C SER A 276 -4.40 -5.28 -20.12
N ASP A 277 -3.57 -5.96 -20.88
CA ASP A 277 -4.06 -7.04 -21.72
C ASP A 277 -4.14 -8.36 -20.95
N GLU A 278 -5.05 -9.25 -21.38
CA GLU A 278 -5.24 -10.57 -20.76
C GLU A 278 -3.94 -11.38 -20.71
N ASN A 279 -3.18 -11.33 -21.81
CA ASN A 279 -1.92 -12.05 -21.97
C ASN A 279 -0.68 -11.27 -21.49
N GLU A 280 -0.87 -10.07 -20.91
CA GLU A 280 0.22 -9.27 -20.37
C GLU A 280 0.76 -9.90 -19.08
N ARG A 281 2.08 -10.10 -19.02
CA ARG A 281 2.77 -10.65 -17.86
C ARG A 281 3.45 -9.53 -17.09
N PHE A 282 3.44 -9.62 -15.76
CA PHE A 282 3.96 -8.59 -14.86
C PHE A 282 5.12 -9.15 -14.04
N TYR A 283 6.21 -8.40 -13.95
CA TYR A 283 7.47 -8.75 -13.29
C TYR A 283 7.94 -7.60 -12.38
N GLY A 284 8.65 -7.92 -11.31
CA GLY A 284 9.16 -6.94 -10.35
C GLY A 284 8.53 -7.15 -8.97
N PHE A 285 8.01 -6.08 -8.40
CA PHE A 285 7.47 -6.00 -7.04
C PHE A 285 8.49 -6.22 -5.91
N GLY A 286 9.78 -5.96 -6.19
CA GLY A 286 10.88 -6.18 -5.27
C GLY A 286 11.38 -7.63 -5.28
N GLU A 287 11.86 -8.11 -4.13
CA GLU A 287 12.30 -9.49 -3.97
C GLU A 287 11.09 -10.40 -3.70
N GLN A 288 10.80 -11.30 -4.65
CA GLN A 288 9.63 -12.17 -4.61
C GLN A 288 10.05 -13.63 -4.80
N PHE A 289 9.58 -14.50 -3.91
CA PHE A 289 10.14 -15.87 -3.80
C PHE A 289 9.23 -16.97 -4.39
N SER A 290 7.92 -16.72 -4.54
CA SER A 290 6.97 -17.75 -5.02
C SER A 290 6.62 -17.64 -6.50
N HIS A 291 6.70 -16.44 -7.07
CA HIS A 291 6.21 -16.18 -8.41
C HIS A 291 7.09 -15.19 -9.16
N MET A 292 7.24 -15.42 -10.47
CA MET A 292 7.87 -14.48 -11.39
C MET A 292 6.82 -13.65 -12.17
N ASN A 293 5.70 -14.26 -12.54
CA ASN A 293 4.58 -13.58 -13.23
C ASN A 293 3.43 -13.30 -12.25
N PHE A 294 3.05 -12.02 -12.14
CA PHE A 294 2.02 -11.55 -11.22
C PHE A 294 0.65 -11.28 -11.85
N LYS A 295 0.48 -11.47 -13.16
CA LYS A 295 -0.88 -11.46 -13.75
C LYS A 295 -1.76 -12.49 -13.04
N GLY A 296 -2.99 -12.09 -12.73
CA GLY A 296 -3.94 -12.90 -11.97
C GLY A 296 -3.75 -12.83 -10.45
N LYS A 297 -2.78 -12.05 -9.94
CA LYS A 297 -2.44 -11.99 -8.51
C LYS A 297 -2.71 -10.61 -7.91
N ARG A 298 -2.70 -10.58 -6.59
CA ARG A 298 -2.87 -9.36 -5.80
C ARG A 298 -1.65 -9.21 -4.92
N VAL A 299 -0.85 -8.18 -5.16
CA VAL A 299 0.51 -8.04 -4.61
C VAL A 299 0.53 -6.89 -3.61
N PRO A 300 0.56 -7.18 -2.30
CA PRO A 300 0.75 -6.17 -1.27
C PRO A 300 2.19 -5.66 -1.25
N ILE A 301 2.37 -4.35 -1.10
CA ILE A 301 3.67 -3.70 -0.89
C ILE A 301 3.76 -3.33 0.58
N LEU A 302 4.33 -4.23 1.39
CA LEU A 302 4.54 -4.06 2.83
C LEU A 302 5.73 -4.88 3.28
N VAL A 303 6.75 -4.21 3.82
CA VAL A 303 7.91 -4.87 4.44
C VAL A 303 7.43 -5.66 5.65
N GLN A 304 7.71 -6.96 5.66
CA GLN A 304 7.36 -7.84 6.77
C GLN A 304 8.25 -9.08 6.78
N GLU A 305 8.17 -9.86 7.86
CA GLU A 305 8.81 -11.16 7.92
C GLU A 305 8.45 -12.02 6.70
N GLN A 306 9.45 -12.56 6.01
CA GLN A 306 9.26 -13.36 4.79
C GLN A 306 8.41 -14.61 5.07
N GLY A 307 8.51 -15.16 6.28
CA GLY A 307 7.71 -16.30 6.74
C GLY A 307 8.35 -17.66 6.47
N ILE A 308 8.05 -18.61 7.35
CA ILE A 308 8.57 -19.99 7.32
C ILE A 308 7.58 -20.89 6.57
N GLY A 309 8.01 -21.42 5.42
CA GLY A 309 7.17 -22.23 4.52
C GLY A 309 6.33 -21.39 3.53
N ARG A 310 5.96 -20.15 3.88
CA ARG A 310 5.37 -19.17 2.96
C ARG A 310 4.09 -19.64 2.24
N GLY A 311 3.27 -20.39 2.94
CA GLY A 311 2.02 -20.98 2.42
C GLY A 311 2.12 -22.48 2.16
N ASP A 312 3.34 -23.03 2.02
CA ASP A 312 3.54 -24.46 1.75
C ASP A 312 3.29 -25.30 3.00
N GLN A 313 2.32 -26.20 2.90
CA GLN A 313 1.94 -27.10 3.98
C GLN A 313 2.74 -28.41 3.90
N PRO A 314 3.12 -29.01 5.06
CA PRO A 314 2.73 -28.64 6.43
C PRO A 314 3.64 -27.64 7.14
N ILE A 315 4.70 -27.13 6.50
CA ILE A 315 5.73 -26.28 7.12
C ILE A 315 5.11 -25.00 7.70
N THR A 316 4.28 -24.31 6.92
CA THR A 316 3.60 -23.09 7.37
C THR A 316 2.66 -23.34 8.56
N CYS A 317 1.96 -24.48 8.58
CA CYS A 317 1.15 -24.86 9.74
C CYS A 317 2.01 -25.00 11.00
N ALA A 318 3.12 -25.75 10.94
CA ALA A 318 4.01 -25.95 12.07
C ALA A 318 4.60 -24.63 12.57
N ALA A 319 5.06 -23.76 11.67
CA ALA A 319 5.56 -22.43 12.01
C ALA A 319 4.51 -21.59 12.75
N ASN A 320 3.27 -21.57 12.25
CA ASN A 320 2.17 -20.81 12.86
C ASN A 320 1.76 -21.37 14.23
N LEU A 321 1.92 -22.67 14.50
CA LEU A 321 1.69 -23.26 15.82
C LEU A 321 2.72 -22.77 16.84
N VAL A 322 4.00 -22.75 16.46
CA VAL A 322 5.10 -22.33 17.35
C VAL A 322 5.06 -20.81 17.58
N SER A 323 4.84 -20.03 16.53
CA SER A 323 4.77 -18.57 16.59
C SER A 323 3.66 -18.07 15.69
N TYR A 324 2.66 -17.40 16.27
CA TYR A 324 1.50 -16.89 15.53
C TYR A 324 1.93 -16.08 14.30
N ARG A 325 1.44 -16.48 13.13
CA ARG A 325 1.72 -15.87 11.81
C ARG A 325 3.18 -15.91 11.33
N ALA A 326 4.07 -16.65 11.98
CA ALA A 326 5.44 -16.80 11.51
C ALA A 326 5.58 -17.55 10.17
N GLY A 327 4.51 -18.20 9.70
CA GLY A 327 4.56 -18.96 8.46
C GLY A 327 4.54 -18.12 7.17
N GLY A 328 4.03 -16.89 7.22
CA GLY A 328 3.85 -16.03 6.02
C GLY A 328 2.93 -16.63 4.95
N ASP A 329 3.00 -16.07 3.74
CA ASP A 329 2.30 -16.56 2.55
C ASP A 329 3.14 -16.31 1.28
N TRP A 330 2.60 -16.64 0.10
CA TRP A 330 3.35 -16.53 -1.15
C TRP A 330 3.86 -15.11 -1.44
N SER A 331 3.20 -14.09 -0.89
CA SER A 331 3.47 -12.67 -1.12
C SER A 331 4.36 -12.01 -0.06
N THR A 332 4.61 -12.67 1.08
CA THR A 332 5.39 -12.09 2.18
C THR A 332 6.87 -11.99 1.81
N THR A 333 7.47 -10.82 2.04
CA THR A 333 8.87 -10.50 1.71
C THR A 333 9.40 -9.35 2.56
N TYR A 334 10.71 -9.36 2.82
CA TYR A 334 11.43 -8.28 3.50
C TYR A 334 11.68 -7.06 2.59
N ALA A 335 11.65 -7.25 1.28
CA ALA A 335 12.05 -6.22 0.32
C ALA A 335 11.04 -6.06 -0.85
N PRO A 336 9.76 -5.75 -0.57
CA PRO A 336 8.82 -5.41 -1.63
C PRO A 336 9.17 -4.04 -2.21
N SER A 337 8.88 -3.84 -3.49
CA SER A 337 9.05 -2.55 -4.16
C SER A 337 7.81 -2.26 -5.01
N PRO A 338 7.26 -1.03 -5.01
CA PRO A 338 6.10 -0.69 -5.82
C PRO A 338 6.45 -0.47 -7.31
N PHE A 339 7.45 -1.17 -7.84
CA PHE A 339 7.91 -1.12 -9.23
C PHE A 339 7.52 -2.39 -9.98
N TYR A 340 7.09 -2.25 -11.23
CA TYR A 340 6.97 -3.38 -12.15
C TYR A 340 7.37 -3.02 -13.58
N MET A 341 7.64 -4.07 -14.37
CA MET A 341 7.70 -4.02 -15.82
C MET A 341 6.87 -5.15 -16.43
N THR A 342 6.42 -5.00 -17.67
CA THR A 342 5.53 -5.99 -18.32
C THR A 342 6.11 -6.57 -19.59
N SER A 343 5.55 -7.70 -20.03
CA SER A 343 5.88 -8.31 -21.33
C SER A 343 5.53 -7.43 -22.55
N LYS A 344 4.83 -6.31 -22.35
CA LYS A 344 4.53 -5.30 -23.39
C LYS A 344 5.43 -4.08 -23.30
N MET A 345 6.50 -4.13 -22.49
CA MET A 345 7.43 -3.02 -22.25
C MET A 345 6.75 -1.78 -21.67
N ARG A 346 5.73 -1.99 -20.83
CA ARG A 346 5.19 -0.96 -19.94
C ARG A 346 5.85 -1.09 -18.58
N SER A 347 6.06 0.03 -17.91
CA SER A 347 6.62 0.03 -16.56
C SER A 347 6.14 1.25 -15.79
N LEU A 348 5.89 1.04 -14.50
CA LEU A 348 5.42 2.04 -13.57
C LEU A 348 6.01 1.74 -12.20
N TYR A 349 6.33 2.78 -11.44
CA TYR A 349 6.51 2.67 -9.99
C TYR A 349 5.82 3.79 -9.24
N LEU A 350 5.57 3.56 -7.95
CA LEU A 350 5.04 4.57 -7.04
C LEU A 350 6.13 5.12 -6.14
N GLU A 351 5.97 6.37 -5.76
CA GLU A 351 6.81 7.05 -4.78
C GLU A 351 6.07 7.13 -3.44
N GLY A 352 6.83 7.21 -2.34
CA GLY A 352 6.30 7.24 -0.97
C GLY A 352 6.22 5.87 -0.30
N TYR A 353 5.63 5.86 0.90
CA TYR A 353 5.65 4.73 1.83
C TYR A 353 4.25 4.22 2.22
N ASP A 354 3.21 4.72 1.55
CA ASP A 354 1.84 4.30 1.82
C ASP A 354 1.65 2.82 1.48
N TYR A 355 0.96 2.10 2.38
CA TYR A 355 0.60 0.71 2.13
C TYR A 355 -0.22 0.61 0.85
N THR A 356 0.27 -0.19 -0.09
CA THR A 356 -0.29 -0.27 -1.43
C THR A 356 -0.51 -1.72 -1.85
N ILE A 357 -1.53 -1.96 -2.64
CA ILE A 357 -1.83 -3.27 -3.20
C ILE A 357 -2.02 -3.16 -4.71
N PHE A 358 -1.19 -3.86 -5.48
CA PHE A 358 -1.36 -4.01 -6.92
C PHE A 358 -2.28 -5.19 -7.20
N ASP A 359 -3.53 -4.91 -7.59
CA ASP A 359 -4.51 -5.92 -7.98
C ASP A 359 -4.46 -6.15 -9.50
N LEU A 360 -3.89 -7.29 -9.88
CA LEU A 360 -3.71 -7.75 -11.25
C LEU A 360 -4.65 -8.93 -11.56
N THR A 361 -5.68 -9.15 -10.74
CA THR A 361 -6.58 -10.30 -10.85
C THR A 361 -7.53 -10.21 -12.06
N LYS A 362 -7.78 -9.00 -12.55
CA LYS A 362 -8.64 -8.76 -13.72
C LYS A 362 -7.83 -8.86 -15.01
N LEU A 363 -8.45 -9.45 -16.03
CA LEU A 363 -7.80 -9.73 -17.30
C LEU A 363 -7.54 -8.45 -18.11
N ASP A 364 -8.43 -7.48 -18.03
CA ASP A 364 -8.43 -6.27 -18.86
C ASP A 364 -7.84 -5.02 -18.17
N ARG A 365 -7.36 -5.15 -16.92
CA ARG A 365 -6.93 -4.00 -16.12
C ARG A 365 -5.96 -4.33 -14.99
N VAL A 366 -5.23 -3.31 -14.58
CA VAL A 366 -4.58 -3.21 -13.28
C VAL A 366 -5.38 -2.23 -12.43
N GLN A 367 -5.50 -2.54 -11.15
CA GLN A 367 -5.99 -1.60 -10.17
C GLN A 367 -5.03 -1.52 -8.98
N ILE A 368 -4.49 -0.35 -8.71
CA ILE A 368 -3.63 -0.08 -7.57
C ILE A 368 -4.52 0.49 -6.46
N GLN A 369 -4.58 -0.17 -5.30
CA GLN A 369 -5.22 0.34 -4.09
C GLN A 369 -4.16 0.98 -3.18
N ILE A 370 -4.33 2.26 -2.84
CA ILE A 370 -3.41 3.03 -1.99
C ILE A 370 -4.12 3.39 -0.69
N TYR A 371 -3.45 3.18 0.45
CA TYR A 371 -3.93 3.56 1.78
C TYR A 371 -3.56 5.01 2.12
N GLY A 372 -4.07 5.93 1.32
CA GLY A 372 -3.80 7.37 1.45
C GLY A 372 -4.87 8.22 0.77
N ASN A 373 -4.66 9.54 0.74
CA ASN A 373 -5.50 10.53 0.06
C ASN A 373 -4.82 11.19 -1.15
N SER A 374 -3.59 10.75 -1.44
CA SER A 374 -2.81 11.13 -2.61
C SER A 374 -1.89 9.97 -3.01
N VAL A 375 -1.36 10.01 -4.23
CA VAL A 375 -0.33 9.09 -4.71
C VAL A 375 0.53 9.78 -5.75
N GLU A 376 1.84 9.54 -5.71
CA GLU A 376 2.81 9.96 -6.70
C GLU A 376 3.49 8.73 -7.31
N GLY A 377 3.92 8.83 -8.56
CA GLY A 377 4.67 7.77 -9.23
C GLY A 377 5.21 8.19 -10.58
N ARG A 378 5.86 7.24 -11.26
CA ARG A 378 6.42 7.45 -12.60
C ARG A 378 6.01 6.36 -13.56
N ILE A 379 5.78 6.74 -14.81
CA ILE A 379 5.56 5.86 -15.96
C ILE A 379 6.81 5.93 -16.82
N LEU A 380 7.40 4.77 -17.12
CA LEU A 380 8.68 4.69 -17.83
C LEU A 380 8.45 4.28 -19.28
N HIS A 381 9.15 4.97 -20.19
CA HIS A 381 9.32 4.55 -21.57
C HIS A 381 10.44 3.51 -21.66
N GLY A 382 10.30 2.53 -22.57
CA GLY A 382 10.99 1.24 -22.54
C GLY A 382 10.96 0.52 -23.88
N ASN A 383 12.07 0.23 -24.57
CA ASN A 383 12.05 -0.71 -25.70
C ASN A 383 12.50 -2.11 -25.31
N THR A 384 13.29 -2.23 -24.23
CA THR A 384 13.75 -3.52 -23.70
C THR A 384 13.65 -3.54 -22.18
N PRO A 385 13.64 -4.74 -21.54
CA PRO A 385 13.71 -4.84 -20.09
C PRO A 385 14.96 -4.16 -19.50
N CYS A 386 16.11 -4.28 -20.17
CA CYS A 386 17.36 -3.65 -19.74
C CYS A 386 17.24 -2.12 -19.68
N GLU A 387 16.67 -1.49 -20.72
CA GLU A 387 16.48 -0.04 -20.70
C GLU A 387 15.51 0.40 -19.58
N LEU A 388 14.45 -0.38 -19.31
CA LEU A 388 13.51 -0.06 -18.23
C LEU A 388 14.18 -0.10 -16.86
N ILE A 389 15.04 -1.09 -16.62
CA ILE A 389 15.82 -1.21 -15.39
C ILE A 389 16.88 -0.08 -15.31
N GLU A 390 17.52 0.24 -16.43
CA GLU A 390 18.51 1.32 -16.51
C GLU A 390 17.89 2.66 -16.12
N ARG A 391 16.70 2.97 -16.65
CA ARG A 391 15.93 4.19 -16.36
C ARG A 391 15.44 4.22 -14.92
N PHE A 392 14.87 3.11 -14.43
CA PHE A 392 14.44 3.02 -13.03
C PHE A 392 15.61 3.29 -12.06
N THR A 393 16.77 2.66 -12.29
CA THR A 393 17.96 2.82 -11.44
C THR A 393 18.70 4.14 -11.63
N GLU A 394 18.50 4.84 -12.75
CA GLU A 394 18.98 6.22 -12.92
C GLU A 394 18.34 7.15 -11.88
N THR A 395 17.07 6.91 -11.54
CA THR A 395 16.33 7.69 -10.54
C THR A 395 16.56 7.20 -9.11
N ILE A 396 16.47 5.89 -8.84
CA ILE A 396 16.55 5.37 -7.46
C ILE A 396 17.99 5.13 -6.96
N GLY A 397 18.98 5.28 -7.84
CA GLY A 397 20.39 5.01 -7.56
C GLY A 397 20.85 3.62 -8.01
N ARG A 398 22.15 3.51 -8.27
CA ARG A 398 22.84 2.26 -8.64
C ARG A 398 23.81 1.87 -7.55
N LEU A 399 23.88 0.57 -7.27
CA LEU A 399 24.86 0.03 -6.34
C LEU A 399 26.28 0.22 -6.89
N PRO A 400 27.27 0.49 -6.02
CA PRO A 400 28.67 0.49 -6.43
C PRO A 400 29.11 -0.91 -6.86
N GLU A 401 30.21 -0.98 -7.60
CA GLU A 401 30.84 -2.25 -7.92
C GLU A 401 31.25 -3.00 -6.64
N LEU A 402 31.14 -4.34 -6.67
CA LEU A 402 31.57 -5.16 -5.56
C LEU A 402 33.09 -5.05 -5.40
N PRO A 403 33.61 -4.87 -4.17
CA PRO A 403 35.04 -4.85 -3.94
C PRO A 403 35.70 -6.16 -4.39
N GLU A 404 36.83 -6.10 -5.11
CA GLU A 404 37.51 -7.29 -5.67
C GLU A 404 37.79 -8.39 -4.63
N TRP A 405 38.08 -7.99 -3.38
CA TRP A 405 38.36 -8.97 -2.32
C TRP A 405 37.19 -9.91 -2.05
N ILE A 406 35.93 -9.48 -2.19
CA ILE A 406 34.77 -10.31 -1.80
C ILE A 406 34.56 -11.48 -2.76
N ILE A 407 34.98 -11.32 -4.03
CA ILE A 407 34.87 -12.34 -5.07
C ILE A 407 36.12 -13.24 -5.16
N SER A 408 37.15 -12.99 -4.35
CA SER A 408 38.41 -13.75 -4.36
C SER A 408 38.34 -15.14 -3.71
N GLY A 409 37.25 -15.45 -3.00
CA GLY A 409 37.06 -16.70 -2.27
C GLY A 409 35.76 -16.71 -1.47
N ALA A 410 35.56 -17.76 -0.67
CA ALA A 410 34.37 -17.90 0.15
C ALA A 410 34.32 -16.89 1.30
N VAL A 411 33.12 -16.35 1.57
CA VAL A 411 32.80 -15.68 2.83
C VAL A 411 32.31 -16.74 3.81
N VAL A 412 33.13 -17.07 4.80
CA VAL A 412 32.88 -18.16 5.74
C VAL A 412 32.12 -17.60 6.94
N GLY A 413 30.81 -17.90 7.01
CA GLY A 413 29.96 -17.54 8.14
C GLY A 413 30.27 -18.42 9.36
N MET A 414 30.72 -17.80 10.45
CA MET A 414 31.11 -18.50 11.66
C MET A 414 30.57 -17.83 12.92
N GLN A 415 30.38 -18.68 13.92
CA GLN A 415 30.37 -18.31 15.34
C GLN A 415 31.03 -19.24 16.38
N GLY A 416 31.33 -18.71 17.56
CA GLY A 416 32.04 -19.45 18.61
C GLY A 416 33.38 -18.86 19.06
N GLY A 417 33.68 -17.61 18.72
CA GLY A 417 34.85 -16.88 19.25
C GLY A 417 36.16 -17.17 18.51
N THR A 418 37.25 -16.55 19.01
CA THR A 418 38.58 -16.55 18.36
C THR A 418 39.11 -17.95 18.08
N ASP A 419 39.03 -18.86 19.04
CA ASP A 419 39.56 -20.23 18.90
C ASP A 419 38.85 -21.02 17.79
N SER A 420 37.53 -20.89 17.72
CA SER A 420 36.72 -21.54 16.69
C SER A 420 37.08 -21.03 15.30
N VAL A 421 37.27 -19.72 15.15
CA VAL A 421 37.69 -19.11 13.88
C VAL A 421 39.07 -19.60 13.47
N ARG A 422 40.06 -19.58 14.38
CA ARG A 422 41.43 -20.03 14.07
C ARG A 422 41.47 -21.51 13.69
N ARG A 423 40.77 -22.37 14.42
CA ARG A 423 40.68 -23.80 14.11
C ARG A 423 40.11 -24.06 12.72
N ILE A 424 38.98 -23.44 12.38
CA ILE A 424 38.37 -23.59 11.05
C ILE A 424 39.25 -22.98 9.96
N TRP A 425 39.93 -21.87 10.25
CA TRP A 425 40.89 -21.28 9.31
C TRP A 425 42.05 -22.22 8.98
N ASP A 426 42.62 -22.90 9.98
CA ASP A 426 43.68 -23.89 9.76
C ASP A 426 43.19 -25.11 8.97
N GLU A 427 41.96 -25.56 9.23
CA GLU A 427 41.33 -26.65 8.47
C GLU A 427 41.12 -26.24 7.00
N LEU A 428 40.54 -25.07 6.74
CA LEU A 428 40.34 -24.55 5.38
C LEU A 428 41.67 -24.38 4.64
N ARG A 429 42.73 -23.95 5.34
CA ARG A 429 44.09 -23.86 4.78
C ARG A 429 44.64 -25.23 4.42
N THR A 430 44.38 -26.25 5.24
CA THR A 430 44.83 -27.63 4.98
C THR A 430 44.23 -28.20 3.69
N TYR A 431 43.06 -27.72 3.29
CA TYR A 431 42.38 -28.12 2.04
C TYR A 431 42.52 -27.11 0.90
N ASP A 432 43.44 -26.14 1.01
CA ASP A 432 43.67 -25.10 0.00
C ASP A 432 42.39 -24.34 -0.42
N VAL A 433 41.44 -24.16 0.50
CA VAL A 433 40.17 -23.48 0.21
C VAL A 433 40.41 -21.96 0.12
N PRO A 434 40.09 -21.30 -1.02
CA PRO A 434 40.17 -19.85 -1.11
C PRO A 434 39.14 -19.18 -0.19
N VAL A 435 39.61 -18.37 0.75
CA VAL A 435 38.76 -17.63 1.70
C VAL A 435 38.97 -16.14 1.47
N SER A 436 37.89 -15.40 1.22
CA SER A 436 37.93 -13.94 1.10
C SER A 436 37.67 -13.25 2.43
N ALA A 437 36.80 -13.82 3.25
CA ALA A 437 36.44 -13.25 4.55
C ALA A 437 35.89 -14.28 5.54
N PHE A 438 36.00 -13.95 6.82
CA PHE A 438 35.16 -14.53 7.87
C PHE A 438 34.04 -13.56 8.23
N TRP A 439 32.79 -14.04 8.21
CA TRP A 439 31.64 -13.29 8.70
C TRP A 439 31.26 -13.78 10.10
N LEU A 440 31.43 -12.90 11.08
CA LEU A 440 31.36 -13.20 12.51
C LEU A 440 30.16 -12.48 13.14
N GLN A 441 28.97 -13.05 12.98
CA GLN A 441 27.74 -12.39 13.43
C GLN A 441 27.67 -12.22 14.95
N ASP A 442 28.33 -13.09 15.70
CA ASP A 442 28.35 -13.09 17.16
C ASP A 442 29.56 -12.37 17.76
N TRP A 443 30.18 -11.45 16.99
CA TRP A 443 31.25 -10.57 17.46
C TRP A 443 30.88 -9.74 18.69
N VAL A 444 29.58 -9.50 18.90
CA VAL A 444 28.95 -8.85 20.07
C VAL A 444 28.67 -9.78 21.25
N GLY A 445 28.93 -11.06 21.09
CA GLY A 445 28.57 -12.11 22.04
C GLY A 445 27.17 -12.69 21.81
N GLN A 446 26.83 -13.70 22.61
CA GLN A 446 25.56 -14.42 22.53
C GLN A 446 24.81 -14.40 23.87
N ARG A 447 23.49 -14.54 23.80
CA ARG A 447 22.60 -14.79 24.93
C ARG A 447 21.71 -15.99 24.65
N GLU A 448 21.52 -16.83 25.64
CA GLU A 448 20.59 -17.95 25.53
C GLU A 448 19.16 -17.47 25.72
N THR A 449 18.28 -17.85 24.81
CA THR A 449 16.84 -17.58 24.91
C THR A 449 16.06 -18.88 24.75
N MET A 450 14.77 -18.87 25.08
CA MET A 450 13.88 -20.01 24.85
C MET A 450 13.79 -20.45 23.37
N ILE A 451 14.24 -19.60 22.43
CA ILE A 451 14.24 -19.84 20.99
C ILE A 451 15.66 -20.21 20.49
N GLY A 452 16.64 -20.35 21.39
CA GLY A 452 18.04 -20.66 21.11
C GLY A 452 18.99 -19.49 21.35
N SER A 453 20.25 -19.66 20.98
CA SER A 453 21.30 -18.65 21.13
C SER A 453 21.04 -17.46 20.20
N GLN A 454 20.82 -16.28 20.78
CA GLN A 454 20.65 -15.01 20.07
C GLN A 454 21.87 -14.10 20.26
N LEU A 455 21.95 -13.03 19.48
CA LEU A 455 23.00 -12.03 19.59
C LEU A 455 22.66 -10.98 20.65
N TRP A 456 23.67 -10.46 21.34
CA TRP A 456 23.53 -9.21 22.09
C TRP A 456 23.49 -8.03 21.13
N TRP A 457 22.35 -7.36 20.97
CA TRP A 457 22.26 -6.16 20.11
C TRP A 457 22.82 -4.93 20.83
N ASN A 458 24.12 -4.96 21.07
CA ASN A 458 24.95 -3.88 21.58
C ASN A 458 26.25 -3.92 20.78
N TRP A 459 26.38 -3.01 19.81
CA TRP A 459 27.34 -3.06 18.71
C TRP A 459 28.79 -2.73 19.14
N GLU A 460 29.32 -3.51 20.06
CA GLU A 460 30.71 -3.50 20.51
C GLU A 460 31.30 -4.92 20.51
N VAL A 461 32.62 -5.02 20.38
CA VAL A 461 33.30 -6.33 20.40
C VAL A 461 33.17 -6.95 21.79
N ASP A 462 32.72 -8.19 21.85
CA ASP A 462 32.82 -9.04 23.04
C ASP A 462 34.25 -9.59 23.16
N GLU A 463 35.10 -8.87 23.88
CA GLU A 463 36.53 -9.21 24.02
C GLU A 463 36.79 -10.48 24.85
N GLN A 464 35.80 -10.98 25.60
CA GLN A 464 35.96 -12.27 26.28
C GLN A 464 35.79 -13.42 25.28
N ARG A 465 34.79 -13.31 24.40
CA ARG A 465 34.50 -14.32 23.38
C ARG A 465 35.45 -14.24 22.20
N TYR A 466 35.79 -13.02 21.79
CA TYR A 466 36.76 -12.72 20.75
C TYR A 466 38.03 -12.11 21.36
N TRP A 467 38.67 -12.89 22.24
CA TRP A 467 39.94 -12.52 22.84
C TRP A 467 41.00 -12.30 21.76
N GLY A 468 41.81 -11.26 21.91
CA GLY A 468 42.80 -10.88 20.90
C GLY A 468 42.18 -10.48 19.55
N TRP A 469 41.01 -9.82 19.55
CA TRP A 469 40.28 -9.43 18.32
C TRP A 469 41.16 -8.67 17.31
N LYS A 470 41.98 -7.73 17.78
CA LYS A 470 42.87 -6.94 16.91
C LYS A 470 43.94 -7.81 16.27
N GLU A 471 44.49 -8.76 17.03
CA GLU A 471 45.46 -9.74 16.58
C GLU A 471 44.83 -10.70 15.56
N LEU A 472 43.61 -11.19 15.82
CA LEU A 472 42.86 -12.03 14.88
C LEU A 472 42.64 -11.32 13.54
N ILE A 473 42.15 -10.06 13.56
CA ILE A 473 41.98 -9.26 12.34
C ILE A 473 43.31 -9.09 11.63
N LYS A 474 44.37 -8.74 12.37
CA LYS A 474 45.70 -8.54 11.79
C LYS A 474 46.18 -9.81 11.09
N ASP A 475 46.12 -10.95 11.76
CA ASP A 475 46.58 -12.24 11.22
C ASP A 475 45.82 -12.61 9.94
N LEU A 476 44.49 -12.51 9.96
CA LEU A 476 43.65 -12.75 8.77
C LEU A 476 44.02 -11.78 7.64
N SER A 477 44.20 -10.49 7.96
CA SER A 477 44.54 -9.47 6.96
C SER A 477 45.89 -9.71 6.29
N THR A 478 46.87 -10.33 6.98
CA THR A 478 48.17 -10.69 6.38
C THR A 478 48.02 -11.72 5.25
N GLN A 479 46.94 -12.49 5.25
CA GLN A 479 46.59 -13.45 4.20
C GLN A 479 45.53 -12.89 3.24
N ASN A 480 45.31 -11.57 3.24
CA ASN A 480 44.26 -10.88 2.49
C ASN A 480 42.82 -11.31 2.84
N ILE A 481 42.62 -11.95 3.99
CA ILE A 481 41.29 -12.36 4.46
C ILE A 481 40.68 -11.22 5.27
N LYS A 482 39.46 -10.80 4.91
CA LYS A 482 38.72 -9.76 5.63
C LYS A 482 37.90 -10.33 6.79
N VAL A 483 37.51 -9.45 7.70
CA VAL A 483 36.54 -9.76 8.75
C VAL A 483 35.30 -8.92 8.51
N MET A 484 34.15 -9.58 8.44
CA MET A 484 32.83 -8.97 8.35
C MET A 484 32.10 -9.20 9.67
N THR A 485 31.32 -8.21 10.10
CA THR A 485 30.56 -8.27 11.34
C THR A 485 29.06 -8.18 11.06
N TYR A 486 28.25 -7.99 12.09
CA TYR A 486 26.81 -7.86 11.99
C TYR A 486 26.32 -6.65 12.78
N CYS A 487 25.35 -5.93 12.23
CA CYS A 487 24.56 -4.93 12.95
C CYS A 487 23.14 -4.89 12.39
N ASN A 488 22.22 -4.32 13.17
CA ASN A 488 20.87 -3.99 12.74
C ASN A 488 20.41 -2.67 13.41
N PRO A 489 19.26 -2.08 13.03
CA PRO A 489 18.85 -0.77 13.53
C PRO A 489 18.22 -0.82 14.94
N CYS A 490 18.32 -1.94 15.66
CA CYS A 490 17.76 -2.12 16.99
C CYS A 490 18.87 -2.23 18.05
N LEU A 491 18.52 -1.90 19.29
CA LEU A 491 19.39 -2.01 20.45
C LEU A 491 18.67 -2.79 21.54
N ALA A 492 19.37 -3.74 22.15
CA ALA A 492 18.84 -4.52 23.27
C ALA A 492 19.17 -3.83 24.59
N PRO A 493 18.28 -3.90 25.60
CA PRO A 493 18.67 -3.73 26.99
C PRO A 493 19.74 -4.77 27.33
N VAL A 494 20.83 -4.33 27.95
CA VAL A 494 22.04 -5.15 28.18
C VAL A 494 22.47 -5.16 29.65
N GLU A 495 21.57 -4.90 30.58
CA GLU A 495 21.85 -4.89 32.02
C GLU A 495 22.48 -6.21 32.47
N GLU A 496 22.01 -7.33 31.92
CA GLU A 496 22.47 -8.71 32.18
C GLU A 496 23.76 -9.11 31.45
N LYS A 497 24.29 -8.26 30.54
CA LYS A 497 25.58 -8.50 29.89
C LYS A 497 26.71 -8.02 30.81
N ASP A 498 27.41 -8.95 31.45
CA ASP A 498 28.44 -8.64 32.45
C ASP A 498 29.68 -7.93 31.86
N ASN A 499 30.03 -8.26 30.63
CA ASN A 499 31.26 -7.79 29.97
C ASN A 499 31.06 -6.59 29.03
N LYS A 500 29.93 -5.87 29.16
CA LYS A 500 29.67 -4.65 28.38
C LYS A 500 30.60 -3.51 28.80
N LYS A 501 31.12 -2.75 27.83
CA LYS A 501 31.83 -1.48 28.10
C LYS A 501 30.90 -0.30 27.91
N ARG A 502 29.95 -0.42 26.98
CA ARG A 502 28.93 0.59 26.69
C ARG A 502 27.54 -0.01 26.78
N ASN A 503 26.58 0.83 27.15
CA ASN A 503 25.16 0.50 27.06
C ASN A 503 24.53 1.39 25.99
N LEU A 504 24.61 0.95 24.72
CA LEU A 504 24.15 1.75 23.60
C LEU A 504 22.64 2.05 23.68
N PHE A 505 21.85 1.15 24.28
CA PHE A 505 20.42 1.38 24.48
C PHE A 505 20.17 2.58 25.40
N GLU A 506 20.82 2.62 26.57
CA GLU A 506 20.67 3.76 27.49
C GLU A 506 21.29 5.04 26.94
N GLU A 507 22.40 4.97 26.19
CA GLU A 507 22.95 6.13 25.48
C GLU A 507 21.96 6.70 24.44
N ALA A 508 21.37 5.83 23.61
CA ALA A 508 20.37 6.23 22.61
C ALA A 508 19.11 6.83 23.26
N LYS A 509 18.70 6.31 24.42
CA LYS A 509 17.60 6.84 25.22
C LYS A 509 17.92 8.22 25.80
N GLN A 510 19.15 8.44 26.29
CA GLN A 510 19.60 9.76 26.76
C GLN A 510 19.66 10.80 25.63
N LEU A 511 20.00 10.37 24.41
CA LEU A 511 20.04 11.21 23.21
C LEU A 511 18.65 11.44 22.57
N ASP A 512 17.61 10.77 23.08
CA ASP A 512 16.24 10.85 22.57
C ASP A 512 16.07 10.43 21.09
N ILE A 513 16.82 9.40 20.66
CA ILE A 513 16.82 8.91 19.27
C ILE A 513 16.08 7.57 19.08
N LEU A 514 15.35 7.11 20.10
CA LEU A 514 14.53 5.90 20.04
C LEU A 514 13.08 6.23 19.67
N VAL A 515 12.43 5.31 18.95
CA VAL A 515 10.99 5.40 18.67
C VAL A 515 10.21 5.25 19.99
N LYS A 516 9.29 6.18 20.25
CA LYS A 516 8.42 6.19 21.44
C LYS A 516 7.05 5.60 21.11
N ASP A 517 6.41 4.98 22.09
CA ASP A 517 4.99 4.61 21.99
C ASP A 517 4.14 5.85 22.35
N ASP A 518 2.97 6.01 21.74
CA ASP A 518 2.04 7.11 22.05
C ASP A 518 1.46 7.00 23.49
N PHE A 519 1.75 5.90 24.18
CA PHE A 519 1.23 5.55 25.51
C PHE A 519 2.26 5.57 26.65
N THR A 520 3.47 6.08 26.43
CA THR A 520 4.51 6.19 27.48
C THR A 520 5.31 7.47 27.42
#